data_AF-A0A1G9JK57-F1
#
_entry.id   AF-A0A1G9JK57-F1
#
_cell.length_a   1.000
_cell.length_b   1.000
_cell.length_c   1.000
_cell.angle_alpha   90.00
_cell.angle_beta   90.00
_cell.angle_gamma   90.00
#
_symmetry.space_group_name_H-M   'P 1'
#
loop_
_entity.id
_entity.type
_entity.pdbx_description
1 polymer ?
#
loop_
_entity_poly.entity_id
_entity_poly.type
_entity_poly.pdbx_seq_one_letter_code
_entity_poly.pdbx_strand_id
1 'polypeptide(L)'
;MAFWLLFLLLIFFFPVLIGPFLLFFLFLLLLIPLKFTLTSLTSLFSVPGELYRIAKKPALRKNHALEHATINVLEELFPYEGLSGYAEEDGFYILGVEDISRVEKAAREGLKRLSRGEKELVIHDRCGTTITAANLASAVIFLIILFTTGFFSIWTMLLAMGLANLVGPFLGRFLQTYVTTSHQVESVEIVSARYEMPRSGLLQGGGKVYVETREVPFIESR
;
A
#
# COMPACT_ATOMS: atom_id res chain seq x y z
N MET A 1 -13.65 0.05 31.33
CA MET A 1 -13.45 -0.12 32.79
C MET A 1 -13.86 -1.52 33.28
N ALA A 2 -15.04 -2.03 32.92
CA ALA A 2 -15.53 -3.35 33.34
C ALA A 2 -14.62 -4.53 32.96
N PHE A 3 -14.03 -4.52 31.75
CA PHE A 3 -13.09 -5.56 31.31
C PHE A 3 -11.87 -5.71 32.24
N TRP A 4 -11.24 -4.58 32.59
CA TRP A 4 -10.06 -4.57 33.47
C TRP A 4 -10.40 -4.99 34.90
N LEU A 5 -11.57 -4.59 35.43
CA LEU A 5 -12.06 -5.03 36.73
C LEU A 5 -12.34 -6.55 36.77
N LEU A 6 -12.95 -7.08 35.72
CA LEU A 6 -13.19 -8.52 35.58
C LEU A 6 -11.87 -9.31 35.49
N PHE A 7 -10.91 -8.79 34.72
CA PHE A 7 -9.58 -9.39 34.58
C PHE A 7 -8.81 -9.40 35.92
N LEU A 8 -8.85 -8.30 36.67
CA LEU A 8 -8.24 -8.21 38.00
C LEU A 8 -8.91 -9.15 39.02
N LEU A 9 -10.24 -9.24 39.02
CA LEU A 9 -10.98 -10.18 39.85
C LEU A 9 -10.61 -11.63 39.52
N LEU A 10 -10.50 -11.98 38.23
CA LEU A 10 -10.13 -13.32 37.79
C LEU A 10 -8.71 -13.69 38.22
N ILE A 11 -7.75 -12.77 38.11
CA ILE A 11 -6.38 -12.96 38.60
C ILE A 11 -6.34 -13.12 40.13
N PHE A 12 -7.11 -12.32 40.86
CA PHE A 12 -7.16 -12.35 42.32
C PHE A 12 -7.78 -13.65 42.87
N PHE A 13 -8.88 -14.10 42.27
CA PHE A 13 -9.58 -15.32 42.70
C PHE A 13 -8.97 -16.61 42.13
N PHE A 14 -8.25 -16.53 41.00
CA PHE A 14 -7.64 -17.70 40.34
C PHE A 14 -6.16 -17.47 39.98
N PRO A 15 -5.27 -17.23 40.96
CA PRO A 15 -3.86 -16.92 40.70
C PRO A 15 -3.11 -18.06 40.00
N VAL A 16 -3.59 -19.31 40.12
CA VAL A 16 -3.03 -20.48 39.45
C VAL A 16 -3.14 -20.38 37.91
N LEU A 17 -4.12 -19.64 37.38
CA LEU A 17 -4.30 -19.44 35.95
C LEU A 17 -3.27 -18.49 35.32
N ILE A 18 -2.55 -17.71 36.14
CA ILE A 18 -1.51 -16.79 35.66
C ILE A 18 -0.39 -17.55 34.95
N GLY A 19 0.05 -18.69 35.50
CA GLY A 19 1.11 -19.50 34.92
C GLY A 19 0.78 -20.01 33.50
N PRO A 20 -0.32 -20.74 33.30
CA PRO A 20 -0.78 -21.17 31.97
C PRO A 20 -1.02 -20.01 31.00
N PHE A 21 -1.56 -18.88 31.48
CA PHE A 21 -1.76 -17.68 30.66
C PHE A 21 -0.42 -17.12 30.18
N LEU A 22 0.56 -16.92 31.08
CA LEU A 22 1.90 -16.45 30.71
C LEU A 22 2.59 -17.40 29.74
N LEU A 23 2.47 -18.72 29.96
CA LEU A 23 3.05 -19.73 29.07
C LEU A 23 2.40 -19.68 27.68
N PHE A 24 1.08 -19.49 27.61
CA PHE A 24 0.36 -19.31 26.35
C PHE A 24 0.86 -18.07 25.58
N PHE A 25 1.01 -16.91 26.24
CA PHE A 25 1.55 -15.71 25.60
C PHE A 25 3.02 -15.86 25.19
N LEU A 26 3.84 -16.51 26.00
CA LEU A 26 5.23 -16.82 25.66
C LEU A 26 5.31 -17.73 24.43
N PHE A 27 4.43 -18.72 24.34
CA PHE A 27 4.31 -19.57 23.16
C PHE A 27 3.88 -18.77 21.92
N LEU A 28 2.91 -17.87 22.03
CA LEU A 28 2.55 -16.98 20.92
C LEU A 28 3.71 -16.09 20.46
N LEU A 29 4.51 -15.59 21.41
CA LEU A 29 5.69 -14.78 21.11
C LEU A 29 6.74 -15.58 20.32
N LEU A 30 6.89 -16.87 20.61
CA LEU A 30 7.76 -17.79 19.86
C LEU A 30 7.27 -18.01 18.41
N LEU A 31 5.95 -17.95 18.18
CA LEU A 31 5.39 -18.11 16.83
C LEU A 31 5.58 -16.88 15.94
N ILE A 32 5.87 -15.70 16.50
CA ILE A 32 6.02 -14.46 15.71
C ILE A 32 7.20 -14.57 14.73
N PRO A 33 8.44 -14.88 15.16
CA PRO A 33 9.55 -15.05 14.22
C PRO A 33 9.30 -16.17 13.21
N LEU A 34 8.60 -17.24 13.61
CA LEU A 34 8.32 -18.36 12.72
C LEU A 34 7.39 -17.95 11.58
N LYS A 35 6.30 -17.26 11.91
CA LYS A 35 5.40 -16.67 10.92
C LYS A 35 6.15 -15.72 10.00
N PHE A 36 7.00 -14.85 10.56
CA PHE A 36 7.78 -13.89 9.80
C PHE A 36 8.75 -14.56 8.81
N THR A 37 9.42 -15.65 9.21
CA THR A 37 10.27 -16.45 8.33
C THR A 37 9.47 -17.05 7.17
N LEU A 38 8.33 -17.68 7.46
CA LEU A 38 7.47 -18.26 6.43
C LEU A 38 7.00 -17.20 5.43
N THR A 39 6.56 -16.04 5.92
CA THR A 39 6.17 -14.92 5.04
C THR A 39 7.36 -14.35 4.26
N SER A 40 8.56 -14.33 4.83
CA SER A 40 9.76 -13.84 4.14
C SER A 40 10.14 -14.76 2.97
N LEU A 41 10.07 -16.08 3.18
CA LEU A 41 10.33 -17.07 2.13
C LEU A 41 9.32 -16.97 0.99
N THR A 42 8.02 -16.83 1.30
CA THR A 42 6.99 -16.72 0.25
C THR A 42 7.07 -15.38 -0.49
N SER A 43 7.36 -14.28 0.23
CA SER A 43 7.49 -12.94 -0.36
C SER A 43 8.57 -12.85 -1.43
N LEU A 44 9.64 -13.66 -1.31
CA LEU A 44 10.73 -13.71 -2.29
C LEU A 44 10.26 -14.10 -3.69
N PHE A 45 9.16 -14.86 -3.78
CA PHE A 45 8.59 -15.31 -5.06
C PHE A 45 7.29 -14.59 -5.41
N SER A 46 6.43 -14.32 -4.43
CA SER A 46 5.13 -13.69 -4.69
C SER A 46 5.26 -12.23 -5.10
N VAL A 47 6.13 -11.45 -4.43
CA VAL A 47 6.26 -10.00 -4.69
C VAL A 47 6.81 -9.74 -6.10
N PRO A 48 7.93 -10.36 -6.54
CA PRO A 48 8.40 -10.17 -7.91
C PRO A 48 7.36 -10.61 -8.96
N GLY A 49 6.62 -11.69 -8.69
CA GLY A 49 5.55 -12.16 -9.58
C GLY A 49 4.42 -11.14 -9.74
N GLU A 50 4.01 -10.51 -8.64
CA GLU A 50 2.99 -9.45 -8.67
C GLU A 50 3.50 -8.19 -9.39
N LEU A 51 4.72 -7.74 -9.08
CA LEU A 51 5.34 -6.60 -9.77
C LEU A 51 5.44 -6.84 -11.27
N TYR A 52 5.82 -8.06 -11.69
CA TYR A 52 5.86 -8.44 -13.09
C TYR A 52 4.47 -8.42 -13.76
N ARG A 53 3.45 -8.90 -13.04
CA ARG A 53 2.06 -8.87 -13.53
C ARG A 53 1.58 -7.44 -13.75
N ILE A 54 1.92 -6.51 -12.86
CA ILE A 54 1.61 -5.08 -13.02
C ILE A 54 2.42 -4.50 -14.19
N ALA A 55 3.73 -4.77 -14.24
CA ALA A 55 4.63 -4.26 -15.27
C ALA A 55 4.16 -4.60 -16.70
N LYS A 56 3.51 -5.76 -16.86
CA LYS A 56 2.97 -6.26 -18.12
C LYS A 56 1.63 -5.66 -18.56
N LYS A 57 0.98 -4.83 -17.73
CA LYS A 57 -0.33 -4.26 -18.00
C LYS A 57 -0.21 -2.74 -18.21
N PRO A 58 -0.09 -2.26 -19.46
CA PRO A 58 0.09 -0.83 -19.73
C PRO A 58 -1.05 0.03 -19.17
N ALA A 59 -2.30 -0.38 -19.38
CA ALA A 59 -3.48 0.34 -18.89
C ALA A 59 -3.44 0.51 -17.35
N LEU A 60 -3.17 -0.57 -16.62
CA LEU A 60 -3.02 -0.53 -15.16
C LEU A 60 -1.92 0.45 -14.71
N ARG A 61 -0.75 0.45 -15.37
CA ARG A 61 0.35 1.36 -15.02
C ARG A 61 0.01 2.82 -15.28
N LYS A 62 -0.73 3.12 -16.35
CA LYS A 62 -1.18 4.48 -16.66
C LYS A 62 -2.22 4.96 -15.66
N ASN A 63 -3.18 4.10 -15.30
CA ASN A 63 -4.19 4.44 -14.30
C ASN A 63 -3.58 4.60 -12.90
N HIS A 64 -2.56 3.80 -12.56
CA HIS A 64 -1.79 3.97 -11.33
C HIS A 64 -1.01 5.29 -11.30
N ALA A 65 -0.42 5.70 -12.43
CA ALA A 65 0.18 7.02 -12.55
C ALA A 65 -0.85 8.15 -12.35
N LEU A 66 -2.04 8.01 -12.94
CA LEU A 66 -3.12 8.98 -12.78
C LEU A 66 -3.70 9.02 -11.36
N GLU A 67 -3.77 7.87 -10.69
CA GLU A 67 -4.16 7.78 -9.29
C GLU A 67 -3.20 8.58 -8.40
N HIS A 68 -1.89 8.35 -8.52
CA HIS A 68 -0.88 9.13 -7.81
C HIS A 68 -0.96 10.63 -8.14
N ALA A 69 -1.08 10.99 -9.42
CA ALA A 69 -1.21 12.39 -9.81
C ALA A 69 -2.47 13.04 -9.25
N THR A 70 -3.58 12.31 -9.20
CA THR A 70 -4.85 12.77 -8.61
C THR A 70 -4.68 13.02 -7.12
N ILE A 71 -4.06 12.11 -6.38
CA ILE A 71 -3.80 12.27 -4.95
C ILE A 71 -2.89 13.47 -4.69
N ASN A 72 -1.77 13.56 -5.40
CA ASN A 72 -0.84 14.69 -5.26
C ASN A 72 -1.56 16.03 -5.50
N VAL A 73 -2.37 16.13 -6.56
CA VAL A 73 -3.15 17.34 -6.82
C VAL A 73 -4.22 17.60 -5.76
N LEU A 74 -4.85 16.55 -5.20
CA LEU A 74 -5.82 16.70 -4.11
C LEU A 74 -5.18 17.25 -2.83
N GLU A 75 -4.03 16.70 -2.45
CA GLU A 75 -3.27 17.12 -1.26
C GLU A 75 -2.64 18.52 -1.47
N GLU A 76 -2.35 18.93 -2.71
CA GLU A 76 -1.89 20.29 -3.03
C GLU A 76 -3.02 21.34 -3.00
N LEU A 77 -4.21 21.03 -3.53
CA LEU A 77 -5.28 22.00 -3.76
C LEU A 77 -6.31 22.09 -2.62
N PHE A 78 -6.37 21.09 -1.75
CA PHE A 78 -7.40 20.98 -0.71
C PHE A 78 -6.78 20.56 0.62
N PRO A 79 -7.46 20.76 1.76
CA PRO A 79 -6.96 20.36 3.07
C PRO A 79 -7.12 18.84 3.30
N TYR A 80 -6.67 18.03 2.35
CA TYR A 80 -6.60 16.58 2.48
C TYR A 80 -5.18 16.16 2.81
N GLU A 81 -5.04 15.22 3.75
CA GLU A 81 -3.78 14.57 4.07
C GLU A 81 -4.05 13.09 4.24
N GLY A 82 -3.11 12.24 3.82
CA GLY A 82 -3.24 10.81 4.10
C GLY A 82 -4.14 10.09 3.10
N LEU A 83 -4.34 10.67 1.91
CA LEU A 83 -5.14 10.00 0.90
C LEU A 83 -4.41 8.75 0.40
N SER A 84 -5.22 7.75 0.07
CA SER A 84 -4.76 6.49 -0.50
C SER A 84 -5.66 6.10 -1.66
N GLY A 85 -5.13 5.27 -2.55
CA GLY A 85 -5.85 4.81 -3.71
C GLY A 85 -5.30 3.49 -4.20
N TYR A 86 -5.96 2.97 -5.23
CA TYR A 86 -5.50 1.82 -5.99
C TYR A 86 -6.06 1.88 -7.40
N ALA A 87 -5.31 1.36 -8.36
CA ALA A 87 -5.68 1.37 -9.76
C ALA A 87 -6.13 0.01 -10.28
N GLU A 88 -6.99 0.06 -11.29
CA GLU A 88 -7.46 -1.06 -12.10
C GLU A 88 -7.18 -0.75 -13.59
N GLU A 89 -7.51 -1.66 -14.51
CA GLU A 89 -7.22 -1.44 -15.95
C GLU A 89 -8.17 -0.44 -16.62
N ASP A 90 -9.35 -0.22 -16.05
CA ASP A 90 -10.40 0.68 -16.55
C ASP A 90 -10.61 1.92 -15.66
N GLY A 91 -9.77 2.12 -14.65
CA GLY A 91 -9.88 3.27 -13.77
C GLY A 91 -9.05 3.17 -12.51
N PHE A 92 -9.39 3.98 -11.51
CA PHE A 92 -8.74 3.97 -10.22
C PHE A 92 -9.65 4.51 -9.12
N TYR A 93 -9.29 4.19 -7.88
CA TYR A 93 -10.02 4.54 -6.68
C TYR A 93 -9.25 5.54 -5.85
N ILE A 94 -9.98 6.52 -5.31
CA ILE A 94 -9.49 7.45 -4.29
C ILE A 94 -10.29 7.23 -3.00
N LEU A 95 -9.58 7.05 -1.90
CA LEU A 95 -10.12 6.78 -0.57
C LEU A 95 -9.92 8.00 0.33
N GLY A 96 -10.92 8.31 1.16
CA GLY A 96 -10.85 9.40 2.13
C GLY A 96 -11.33 10.75 1.59
N VAL A 97 -11.97 10.76 0.41
CA VAL A 97 -12.54 11.98 -0.19
C VAL A 97 -14.04 11.84 -0.36
N GLU A 98 -14.77 12.77 0.23
CA GLU A 98 -16.23 12.82 0.20
C GLU A 98 -16.79 13.69 -0.92
N ASP A 99 -15.98 14.34 -1.76
CA ASP A 99 -16.46 15.23 -2.83
C ASP A 99 -15.98 14.74 -4.20
N ILE A 100 -16.88 14.12 -4.98
CA ILE A 100 -16.58 13.66 -6.35
C ILE A 100 -16.03 14.79 -7.21
N SER A 101 -16.59 16.00 -7.10
CA SER A 101 -16.23 17.12 -7.98
C SER A 101 -14.77 17.51 -7.78
N ARG A 102 -14.26 17.42 -6.55
CA ARG A 102 -12.84 17.65 -6.24
C ARG A 102 -11.96 16.55 -6.80
N VAL A 103 -12.37 15.28 -6.67
CA VAL A 103 -11.62 14.14 -7.22
C VAL A 103 -11.55 14.24 -8.74
N GLU A 104 -12.67 14.50 -9.41
CA GLU A 104 -12.71 14.62 -10.87
C GLU A 104 -11.85 15.81 -11.33
N LYS A 105 -11.97 16.97 -10.67
CA LYS A 105 -11.14 18.14 -10.99
C LYS A 105 -9.64 17.84 -10.83
N ALA A 106 -9.26 17.18 -9.73
CA ALA A 106 -7.88 16.81 -9.46
C ALA A 106 -7.36 15.77 -10.45
N ALA A 107 -8.18 14.80 -10.83
CA ALA A 107 -7.83 13.79 -11.83
C ALA A 107 -7.57 14.43 -13.20
N ARG A 108 -8.44 15.35 -13.62
CA ARG A 108 -8.28 16.08 -14.89
C ARG A 108 -7.04 16.97 -14.88
N GLU A 109 -6.75 17.65 -13.77
CA GLU A 109 -5.52 18.45 -13.65
C GLU A 109 -4.27 17.55 -13.59
N GLY A 110 -4.31 16.43 -12.88
CA GLY A 110 -3.23 15.44 -12.83
C GLY A 110 -2.90 14.87 -14.20
N LEU A 111 -3.91 14.46 -14.97
CA LEU A 111 -3.75 14.02 -16.37
C LEU A 111 -3.09 15.10 -17.22
N LYS A 112 -3.56 16.35 -17.10
CA LYS A 112 -3.03 17.49 -17.85
C LYS A 112 -1.57 17.80 -17.50
N ARG A 113 -1.20 17.77 -16.22
CA ARG A 113 0.17 18.02 -15.74
C ARG A 113 1.12 16.89 -16.15
N LEU A 114 0.70 15.63 -16.02
CA LEU A 114 1.47 14.48 -16.52
C LEU A 114 1.70 14.56 -18.03
N SER A 115 0.66 14.89 -18.80
CA SER A 115 0.76 15.06 -20.26
C SER A 115 1.69 16.22 -20.66
N ARG A 116 1.93 17.18 -19.76
CA ARG A 116 2.91 18.28 -19.95
C ARG A 116 4.32 17.92 -19.49
N GLY A 117 4.53 16.69 -19.00
CA GLY A 117 5.83 16.17 -18.62
C GLY A 117 6.18 16.31 -17.13
N GLU A 118 5.22 16.62 -16.25
CA GLU A 118 5.45 16.66 -14.80
C GLU A 118 5.57 15.24 -14.20
N LYS A 119 6.71 14.59 -14.46
CA LYS A 119 6.94 13.17 -14.15
C LYS A 119 6.88 12.82 -12.67
N GLU A 120 7.19 13.75 -11.78
CA GLU A 120 7.21 13.52 -10.32
C GLU A 120 5.81 13.17 -9.77
N LEU A 121 4.74 13.57 -10.45
CA LEU A 121 3.36 13.29 -10.04
C LEU A 121 3.00 11.80 -10.06
N VAL A 122 3.78 10.94 -10.72
CA VAL A 122 3.56 9.49 -10.71
C VAL A 122 4.09 8.81 -9.45
N ILE A 123 4.68 9.56 -8.52
CA ILE A 123 5.24 9.04 -7.28
C ILE A 123 4.35 9.50 -6.12
N HIS A 124 3.98 8.57 -5.25
CA HIS A 124 3.32 8.86 -3.97
C HIS A 124 4.02 8.13 -2.83
N ASP A 125 4.27 8.84 -1.73
CA ASP A 125 4.99 8.28 -0.58
C ASP A 125 4.19 7.17 0.11
N ARG A 126 2.85 7.26 0.06
CA ARG A 126 1.92 6.31 0.69
C ARG A 126 1.34 5.28 -0.29
N CYS A 127 2.14 4.86 -1.27
CA CYS A 127 1.77 3.80 -2.22
C CYS A 127 1.98 2.39 -1.64
N GLY A 128 1.06 1.47 -1.95
CA GLY A 128 1.19 0.04 -1.62
C GLY A 128 2.46 -0.61 -2.20
N THR A 129 2.97 -0.09 -3.33
CA THR A 129 4.26 -0.52 -3.91
C THR A 129 5.42 -0.23 -2.95
N THR A 130 5.43 0.91 -2.25
CA THR A 130 6.49 1.27 -1.29
C THR A 130 6.48 0.35 -0.08
N ILE A 131 5.29 0.05 0.45
CA ILE A 131 5.12 -0.89 1.57
C ILE A 131 5.61 -2.27 1.15
N THR A 132 5.21 -2.71 -0.04
CA THR A 132 5.61 -4.01 -0.60
C THR A 132 7.13 -4.09 -0.81
N ALA A 133 7.75 -3.01 -1.28
CA ALA A 133 9.21 -2.91 -1.44
C ALA A 133 9.93 -3.02 -0.09
N ALA A 134 9.46 -2.31 0.94
CA ALA A 134 10.02 -2.39 2.29
C ALA A 134 9.87 -3.79 2.89
N ASN A 135 8.72 -4.44 2.69
CA ASN A 135 8.49 -5.81 3.15
C ASN A 135 9.42 -6.82 2.46
N LEU A 136 9.60 -6.70 1.15
CA LEU A 136 10.54 -7.54 0.41
C LEU A 136 11.98 -7.31 0.86
N ALA A 137 12.39 -6.05 1.05
CA ALA A 137 13.71 -5.73 1.57
C ALA A 137 13.92 -6.34 2.97
N SER A 138 12.90 -6.26 3.83
CA SER A 138 12.91 -6.86 5.17
C SER A 138 13.08 -8.38 5.10
N ALA A 139 12.32 -9.04 4.22
CA ALA A 139 12.44 -10.48 3.98
C ALA A 139 13.84 -10.88 3.52
N VAL A 140 14.40 -10.16 2.54
CA VAL A 140 15.74 -10.44 2.01
C VAL A 140 16.82 -10.23 3.09
N ILE A 141 16.80 -9.09 3.77
CA ILE A 141 17.78 -8.78 4.83
C ILE A 141 17.69 -9.81 5.96
N PHE A 142 16.48 -10.16 6.39
CA PHE A 142 16.28 -11.17 7.43
C PHE A 142 16.81 -12.54 7.03
N LEU A 143 16.50 -13.02 5.82
CA LEU A 143 16.98 -14.30 5.33
C LEU A 143 18.51 -14.31 5.19
N ILE A 144 19.12 -13.20 4.75
CA ILE A 144 20.58 -13.06 4.73
C ILE A 144 21.16 -13.21 6.14
N ILE A 145 20.64 -12.48 7.13
CA ILE A 145 21.11 -12.58 8.52
C ILE A 145 20.91 -14.02 9.04
N LEU A 146 19.73 -14.60 8.82
CA LEU A 146 19.38 -15.94 9.30
C LEU A 146 20.30 -17.01 8.71
N PHE A 147 20.54 -17.02 7.39
CA PHE A 147 21.36 -18.04 6.75
C PHE A 147 22.86 -17.84 6.95
N THR A 148 23.32 -16.60 7.15
CA THR A 148 24.75 -16.33 7.40
C THR A 148 25.15 -16.56 8.85
N THR A 149 24.26 -16.28 9.80
CA THR A 149 24.60 -16.32 11.24
C THR A 149 23.93 -17.49 11.98
N GLY A 150 22.86 -18.06 11.44
CA GLY A 150 22.02 -19.04 12.13
C GLY A 150 21.15 -18.44 13.25
N PHE A 151 21.22 -17.13 13.50
CA PHE A 151 20.45 -16.51 14.58
C PHE A 151 19.00 -16.29 14.18
N PHE A 152 18.13 -17.08 14.80
CA PHE A 152 16.69 -16.96 14.67
C PHE A 152 16.08 -16.37 15.94
N SER A 153 15.70 -15.08 15.89
CA SER A 153 15.10 -14.38 17.02
C SER A 153 14.16 -13.25 16.59
N ILE A 154 13.37 -12.74 17.55
CA ILE A 154 12.59 -11.51 17.33
C ILE A 154 13.49 -10.29 17.08
N TRP A 155 14.67 -10.24 17.70
CA TRP A 155 15.60 -9.12 17.55
C TRP A 155 16.20 -9.05 16.15
N THR A 156 16.54 -10.19 15.55
CA THR A 156 16.99 -10.28 14.16
C THR A 156 15.90 -9.85 13.17
N MET A 157 14.63 -10.19 13.46
CA MET A 157 13.48 -9.72 12.68
C MET A 157 13.33 -8.19 12.79
N LEU A 158 13.34 -7.64 14.01
CA LEU A 158 13.22 -6.20 14.24
C LEU A 158 14.37 -5.41 13.60
N LEU A 159 15.59 -5.94 13.68
CA LEU A 159 16.75 -5.35 13.01
C LEU A 159 16.57 -5.31 11.49
N ALA A 160 16.15 -6.43 10.88
CA ALA A 160 15.90 -6.51 9.45
C ALA A 160 14.79 -5.54 9.01
N MET A 161 13.69 -5.45 9.77
CA MET A 161 12.62 -4.49 9.53
C MET A 161 13.12 -3.04 9.67
N GLY A 162 13.93 -2.74 10.68
CA GLY A 162 14.52 -1.41 10.87
C GLY A 162 15.39 -1.00 9.68
N LEU A 163 16.30 -1.87 9.24
CA LEU A 163 17.14 -1.63 8.06
C LEU A 163 16.31 -1.50 6.79
N ALA A 164 15.29 -2.33 6.62
CA ALA A 164 14.40 -2.28 5.47
C ALA A 164 13.58 -0.99 5.40
N ASN A 165 13.17 -0.40 6.54
CA ASN A 165 12.47 0.89 6.54
C ASN A 165 13.35 2.05 6.07
N LEU A 166 14.68 1.94 6.21
CA LEU A 166 15.61 2.94 5.68
C LEU A 166 15.73 2.84 4.16
N VAL A 167 15.73 1.62 3.61
CA VAL A 167 15.94 1.37 2.18
C VAL A 167 14.62 1.35 1.38
N GLY A 168 13.52 0.98 2.03
CA GLY A 168 12.19 0.79 1.46
C GLY A 168 11.67 1.99 0.66
N PRO A 169 11.73 3.23 1.17
CA PRO A 169 11.30 4.42 0.42
C PRO A 169 12.08 4.63 -0.89
N PHE A 170 13.38 4.32 -0.92
CA PHE A 170 14.18 4.44 -2.14
C PHE A 170 13.81 3.37 -3.17
N LEU A 171 13.68 2.11 -2.73
CA LEU A 171 13.24 1.01 -3.59
C LEU A 171 11.80 1.23 -4.08
N GLY A 172 10.91 1.72 -3.22
CA GLY A 172 9.53 2.04 -3.54
C GLY A 172 9.44 3.07 -4.66
N ARG A 173 10.16 4.20 -4.53
CA ARG A 173 10.22 5.23 -5.58
C ARG A 173 10.75 4.70 -6.91
N PHE A 174 11.78 3.86 -6.86
CA PHE A 174 12.32 3.20 -8.05
C PHE A 174 11.26 2.30 -8.72
N LEU A 175 10.62 1.42 -7.95
CA LEU A 175 9.60 0.52 -8.46
C LEU A 175 8.37 1.27 -8.99
N GLN A 176 7.94 2.33 -8.32
CA GLN A 176 6.87 3.19 -8.84
C GLN A 176 7.23 3.73 -10.21
N THR A 177 8.36 4.45 -10.31
CA THR A 177 8.80 5.13 -11.53
C THR A 177 8.97 4.18 -12.73
N TYR A 178 9.58 3.02 -12.52
CA TYR A 178 10.01 2.16 -13.62
C TYR A 178 9.16 0.91 -13.83
N VAL A 179 8.40 0.47 -12.82
CA VAL A 179 7.72 -0.84 -12.84
C VAL A 179 6.21 -0.69 -12.74
N THR A 180 5.71 0.03 -11.72
CA THR A 180 4.29 0.00 -11.39
C THR A 180 3.49 1.18 -11.93
N THR A 181 4.14 2.27 -12.34
CA THR A 181 3.48 3.41 -13.01
C THR A 181 4.05 3.65 -14.41
N SER A 182 3.38 4.50 -15.20
CA SER A 182 3.81 4.93 -16.54
C SER A 182 3.59 6.43 -16.69
N HIS A 183 4.62 7.17 -17.11
CA HIS A 183 4.48 8.60 -17.40
C HIS A 183 3.67 8.89 -18.68
N GLN A 184 3.55 7.90 -19.57
CA GLN A 184 2.86 8.04 -20.86
C GLN A 184 1.35 7.83 -20.69
N VAL A 185 0.63 8.91 -20.37
CA VAL A 185 -0.81 8.92 -20.12
C VAL A 185 -1.62 9.60 -21.22
N GLU A 186 -0.98 9.99 -22.33
CA GLU A 186 -1.58 10.78 -23.41
C GLU A 186 -2.70 10.03 -24.14
N SER A 187 -2.66 8.69 -24.09
CA SER A 187 -3.70 7.84 -24.65
C SER A 187 -4.84 7.56 -23.68
N VAL A 188 -4.91 8.21 -22.51
CA VAL A 188 -5.95 7.98 -21.49
C VAL A 188 -6.87 9.17 -21.39
N GLU A 189 -8.17 8.88 -21.33
CA GLU A 189 -9.23 9.87 -21.11
C GLU A 189 -10.00 9.54 -19.83
N ILE A 190 -10.35 10.56 -19.06
CA ILE A 190 -11.23 10.43 -17.89
C ILE A 190 -12.69 10.51 -18.35
N VAL A 191 -13.41 9.41 -18.19
CA VAL A 191 -14.81 9.24 -18.64
C VAL A 191 -15.77 9.80 -17.61
N SER A 192 -15.65 9.36 -16.36
CA SER A 192 -16.56 9.75 -15.27
C SER A 192 -15.91 9.58 -13.91
N ALA A 193 -16.49 10.23 -12.89
CA ALA A 193 -16.18 9.95 -11.49
C ALA A 193 -17.49 9.67 -10.74
N ARG A 194 -17.50 8.63 -9.89
CA ARG A 194 -18.70 8.18 -9.16
C ARG A 194 -18.36 7.72 -7.75
N TYR A 195 -19.28 7.87 -6.82
CA TYR A 195 -19.15 7.20 -5.52
C TYR A 195 -19.33 5.71 -5.71
N GLU A 196 -18.49 4.94 -5.02
CA GLU A 196 -18.75 3.54 -4.80
C GLU A 196 -19.15 3.36 -3.33
N MET A 197 -20.45 3.14 -3.10
CA MET A 197 -20.96 2.85 -1.77
C MET A 197 -20.31 1.55 -1.26
N PRO A 198 -19.80 1.50 -0.02
CA PRO A 198 -19.24 0.28 0.55
C PRO A 198 -20.29 -0.83 0.49
N ARG A 199 -19.94 -1.97 -0.14
CA ARG A 199 -20.74 -3.20 -0.05
C ARG A 199 -20.60 -3.74 1.38
N SER A 200 -21.46 -3.24 2.28
CA SER A 200 -21.64 -3.70 3.66
C SER A 200 -20.46 -3.48 4.61
N GLY A 201 -20.64 -2.60 5.60
CA GLY A 201 -19.78 -2.53 6.78
C GLY A 201 -19.95 -1.23 7.56
N LEU A 202 -20.44 -1.32 8.79
CA LEU A 202 -20.69 -0.20 9.72
C LEU A 202 -19.41 0.56 10.17
N LEU A 203 -18.24 0.25 9.61
CA LEU A 203 -16.92 0.65 10.14
C LEU A 203 -15.91 1.19 9.11
N GLN A 204 -16.30 1.48 7.87
CA GLN A 204 -15.44 2.22 6.93
C GLN A 204 -16.01 3.62 6.69
N GLY A 205 -15.70 4.52 7.63
CA GLY A 205 -15.96 5.94 7.49
C GLY A 205 -14.91 6.58 6.58
N GLY A 206 -15.24 6.73 5.30
CA GLY A 206 -14.46 7.49 4.34
C GLY A 206 -15.08 7.38 2.95
N GLY A 207 -15.31 8.50 2.30
CA GLY A 207 -15.79 8.51 0.91
C GLY A 207 -14.84 7.74 -0.01
N LYS A 208 -15.42 6.86 -0.84
CA LYS A 208 -14.72 6.10 -1.88
C LYS A 208 -15.21 6.57 -3.23
N VAL A 209 -14.33 7.19 -4.02
CA VAL A 209 -14.64 7.68 -5.36
C VAL A 209 -13.88 6.84 -6.37
N TYR A 210 -14.60 6.31 -7.36
CA TYR A 210 -14.01 5.67 -8.53
C TYR A 210 -13.96 6.65 -9.69
N VAL A 211 -12.80 6.75 -10.32
CA VAL A 211 -12.58 7.51 -11.55
C VAL A 211 -12.41 6.51 -12.69
N GLU A 212 -13.36 6.53 -13.61
CA GLU A 212 -13.34 5.67 -14.80
C GLU A 212 -12.50 6.31 -15.89
N THR A 213 -11.68 5.47 -16.51
CA THR A 213 -10.76 5.85 -17.58
C THR A 213 -10.93 4.96 -18.79
N ARG A 214 -10.57 5.47 -19.96
CA ARG A 214 -10.58 4.70 -21.20
C ARG A 214 -9.34 5.01 -21.99
N GLU A 215 -8.76 3.99 -22.62
CA GLU A 215 -7.74 4.22 -23.63
C GLU A 215 -8.38 4.72 -24.93
N VAL A 216 -7.93 5.88 -25.40
CA VAL A 216 -8.28 6.45 -26.70
C VAL A 216 -7.14 6.17 -27.67
N PRO A 217 -7.41 5.66 -28.89
CA PRO A 217 -6.37 5.50 -29.89
C PRO A 217 -5.75 6.87 -30.19
N PHE A 218 -4.42 6.95 -30.15
CA PHE A 218 -3.70 8.16 -30.52
C PHE A 218 -3.94 8.44 -32.00
N ILE A 219 -4.83 9.38 -32.32
CA ILE A 219 -4.97 9.92 -33.67
C ILE A 219 -3.92 11.02 -33.78
N GLU A 220 -2.83 10.72 -34.49
CA GLU A 220 -1.76 11.66 -34.82
C GLU A 220 -2.36 12.85 -35.59
N SER A 221 -2.61 13.97 -34.91
CA SER A 221 -2.99 15.21 -35.58
C SER A 221 -1.75 15.75 -36.28
N ARG A 222 -1.68 15.50 -37.60
CA ARG A 222 -0.72 16.15 -38.51
C ARG A 222 -0.75 17.66 -38.41
#